data_AF-A0A7W4PGU5-F1
#
_entry.id   AF-A0A7W4PGU5-F1
#
_cell.length_a   1.000
_cell.length_b   1.000
_cell.length_c   1.000
_cell.angle_alpha   90.00
_cell.angle_beta   90.00
_cell.angle_gamma   90.00
#
_symmetry.space_group_name_H-M   'P 1'
#
loop_
_entity.id
_entity.type
_entity.pdbx_description
1 polymer ?
#
loop_
_entity_poly.entity_id
_entity_poly.type
_entity_poly.pdbx_seq_one_letter_code
_entity_poly.pdbx_strand_id
1 'polypeptide(L)'
;MKFGKSAPPEDFLQDTPLKHSAYQTLSMVDIELWQEAGWEGVGVALRPYVVPIAPPFLGLLFRNGDAGRRIFENWISDVGRADVNEKIRIVILTGVENSNPNAYTLAVSSNIGKAQFKEFDRIFVTSKMKTMENPDPRNLENFGRAFAASQSYALVPVTLSDDGRPPEFHFDLSILKREVVIREAWTIGLNDPDCMAVSPSINPIIPEGHENAPILELMEWQKKRGR
;
A
#
# COMPACT_ATOMS: atom_id res chain seq x y z
N MET A 1 -13.96 12.44 -3.85
CA MET A 1 -13.83 13.12 -2.54
C MET A 1 -12.71 14.15 -2.65
N LYS A 2 -12.90 15.39 -2.19
CA LYS A 2 -11.80 16.37 -2.07
C LYS A 2 -11.33 16.33 -0.61
N PHE A 3 -10.08 15.98 -0.37
CA PHE A 3 -9.50 16.00 0.98
C PHE A 3 -9.24 17.45 1.41
N GLY A 4 -9.53 17.76 2.67
CA GLY A 4 -9.35 19.10 3.22
C GLY A 4 -7.88 19.51 3.27
N LYS A 5 -7.60 20.80 3.04
CA LYS A 5 -6.23 21.36 3.15
C LYS A 5 -5.97 22.06 4.48
N SER A 6 -6.99 22.20 5.33
CA SER A 6 -6.92 22.91 6.61
C SER A 6 -6.57 21.96 7.76
N ALA A 7 -6.13 22.54 8.88
CA ALA A 7 -6.08 21.82 10.15
C ALA A 7 -7.46 21.20 10.47
N PRO A 8 -7.50 20.03 11.13
CA PRO A 8 -8.76 19.49 11.63
C PRO A 8 -9.45 20.53 12.52
N PRO A 9 -10.79 20.67 12.45
CA PRO A 9 -11.54 21.49 13.38
C PRO A 9 -11.17 21.20 14.85
N GLU A 10 -11.18 22.22 15.71
CA GLU A 10 -10.80 22.07 17.14
C GLU A 10 -11.68 21.04 17.89
N ASP A 11 -12.89 20.80 17.38
CA ASP A 11 -13.85 19.82 17.88
C ASP A 11 -13.73 18.42 17.24
N PHE A 12 -12.82 18.22 16.27
CA PHE A 12 -12.62 16.93 15.61
C PHE A 12 -12.20 15.82 16.58
N LEU A 13 -11.47 16.20 17.63
CA LEU A 13 -11.04 15.34 18.74
C LEU A 13 -11.95 15.43 19.97
N GLN A 14 -13.05 16.19 19.92
CA GLN A 14 -14.03 16.11 20.99
C GLN A 14 -14.64 14.70 20.97
N ASP A 15 -14.33 13.93 22.02
CA ASP A 15 -14.94 12.65 22.37
C ASP A 15 -16.41 12.87 22.71
N THR A 16 -17.21 13.31 21.74
CA THR A 16 -18.64 13.11 21.80
C THR A 16 -18.83 11.62 21.50
N PRO A 17 -19.29 10.79 22.45
CA PRO A 17 -19.44 9.36 22.22
C PRO A 17 -20.55 9.15 21.19
N LEU A 18 -20.15 9.07 19.93
CA LEU A 18 -21.02 8.64 18.85
C LEU A 18 -21.34 7.15 19.06
N LYS A 19 -22.61 6.78 18.81
CA LYS A 19 -23.02 5.36 18.85
C LYS A 19 -22.12 4.56 17.90
N HIS A 20 -21.81 3.31 18.26
CA HIS A 20 -20.98 2.41 17.44
C HIS A 20 -21.46 2.31 15.97
N SER A 21 -22.76 2.52 15.73
CA SER A 21 -23.39 2.59 14.40
C SER A 21 -23.00 3.80 13.53
N ALA A 22 -22.27 4.79 14.05
CA ALA A 22 -21.76 5.94 13.31
C ALA A 22 -20.33 5.73 12.77
N TYR A 23 -19.75 4.56 13.02
CA TYR A 23 -18.43 4.17 12.52
C TYR A 23 -18.58 3.10 11.45
N GLN A 24 -17.89 3.30 10.33
CA GLN A 24 -17.77 2.28 9.29
C GLN A 24 -16.31 1.83 9.20
N THR A 25 -16.08 0.54 9.50
CA THR A 25 -14.77 -0.09 9.30
C THR A 25 -14.67 -0.57 7.86
N LEU A 26 -13.70 -0.06 7.12
CA LEU A 26 -13.31 -0.58 5.81
C LEU A 26 -12.00 -1.31 5.96
N SER A 27 -12.03 -2.64 5.99
CA SER A 27 -10.81 -3.41 6.18
C SER A 27 -10.59 -4.46 5.09
N MET A 28 -9.76 -4.10 4.13
CA MET A 28 -9.01 -5.05 3.30
C MET A 28 -7.80 -5.62 4.04
N VAL A 29 -7.57 -5.24 5.30
CA VAL A 29 -6.36 -5.58 6.05
C VAL A 29 -6.74 -6.12 7.42
N ASP A 30 -6.82 -7.44 7.51
CA ASP A 30 -6.95 -8.13 8.79
C ASP A 30 -5.59 -8.09 9.55
N ILE A 31 -5.50 -7.29 10.60
CA ILE A 31 -4.23 -7.04 11.31
C ILE A 31 -3.61 -8.33 11.83
N GLU A 32 -4.43 -9.22 12.40
CA GLU A 32 -4.00 -10.46 13.02
C GLU A 32 -3.50 -11.44 11.96
N LEU A 33 -4.25 -11.59 10.87
CA LEU A 33 -3.85 -12.45 9.75
C LEU A 33 -2.58 -11.94 9.06
N TRP A 34 -2.44 -10.63 8.88
CA TRP A 34 -1.22 -10.04 8.31
C TRP A 34 0.00 -10.19 9.23
N GLN A 35 -0.22 -10.15 10.55
CA GLN A 35 0.83 -10.44 11.52
C GLN A 35 1.21 -11.93 11.49
N GLU A 36 0.23 -12.83 11.44
CA GLU A 36 0.43 -14.28 11.29
C GLU A 36 1.20 -14.63 10.00
N ALA A 37 0.85 -13.97 8.89
CA ALA A 37 1.47 -14.18 7.58
C ALA A 37 2.95 -13.75 7.54
N GLY A 38 3.34 -12.75 8.34
CA GLY A 38 4.70 -12.21 8.35
C GLY A 38 5.10 -11.68 6.98
N TRP A 39 4.56 -10.52 6.58
CA TRP A 39 4.89 -9.88 5.31
C TRP A 39 6.36 -9.39 5.28
N GLU A 40 7.15 -10.00 4.41
CA GLU A 40 8.61 -9.81 4.35
C GLU A 40 9.12 -9.01 3.17
N GLY A 41 8.31 -8.84 2.12
CA GLY A 41 8.80 -8.08 0.98
C GLY A 41 7.86 -8.05 -0.22
N VAL A 42 8.38 -7.45 -1.28
CA VAL A 42 7.69 -7.27 -2.55
C VAL A 42 8.55 -7.86 -3.66
N GLY A 43 7.93 -8.66 -4.52
CA GLY A 43 8.57 -9.27 -5.68
C GLY A 43 7.88 -8.84 -6.96
N VAL A 44 8.62 -8.75 -8.05
CA VAL A 44 8.06 -8.49 -9.37
C VAL A 44 8.37 -9.69 -10.26
N ALA A 45 7.33 -10.27 -10.87
CA ALA A 45 7.51 -11.30 -11.88
C ALA A 45 6.91 -10.82 -13.20
N LEU A 46 7.69 -10.97 -14.27
CA LEU A 46 7.25 -10.65 -15.63
C LEU A 46 6.85 -11.93 -16.36
N ARG A 47 5.82 -11.83 -17.19
CA ARG A 47 5.51 -12.88 -18.16
C ARG A 47 6.59 -12.90 -19.27
N PRO A 48 6.85 -14.06 -19.90
CA PRO A 48 7.83 -14.15 -20.98
C PRO A 48 7.53 -13.17 -22.12
N TYR A 49 8.60 -12.62 -22.72
CA TYR A 49 8.55 -11.59 -23.77
C TYR A 49 7.74 -11.95 -25.04
N VAL A 50 7.35 -13.21 -25.21
CA VAL A 50 6.48 -13.66 -26.31
C VAL A 50 5.04 -13.18 -26.18
N VAL A 51 4.64 -12.63 -25.02
CA VAL A 51 3.34 -11.99 -24.82
C VAL A 51 3.56 -10.47 -24.68
N PRO A 52 3.46 -9.70 -25.77
CA PRO A 52 3.96 -8.32 -25.83
C PRO A 52 3.24 -7.33 -24.90
N ILE A 53 2.08 -7.70 -24.34
CA ILE A 53 1.25 -6.84 -23.48
C ILE A 53 0.71 -7.66 -22.30
N ALA A 54 1.57 -8.46 -21.68
CA ALA A 54 1.17 -9.22 -20.49
C ALA A 54 1.25 -8.36 -19.22
N PRO A 55 0.22 -8.39 -18.35
CA PRO A 55 0.27 -7.72 -17.05
C PRO A 55 1.43 -8.26 -16.20
N PRO A 56 2.22 -7.39 -15.54
CA PRO A 56 3.21 -7.85 -14.57
C PRO A 56 2.52 -8.39 -13.31
N PHE A 57 3.24 -9.23 -12.58
CA PHE A 57 2.85 -9.66 -11.24
C PHE A 57 3.56 -8.82 -10.18
N LEU A 58 2.79 -8.38 -9.19
CA LEU A 58 3.28 -7.75 -7.98
C LEU A 58 3.04 -8.70 -6.80
N GLY A 59 4.11 -9.37 -6.40
CA GLY A 59 4.10 -10.39 -5.36
C GLY A 59 4.22 -9.80 -3.96
N LEU A 60 3.38 -10.25 -3.03
CA LEU A 60 3.52 -10.00 -1.60
C LEU A 60 4.15 -11.23 -0.95
N LEU A 61 5.36 -11.08 -0.42
CA LEU A 61 6.19 -12.18 0.08
C LEU A 61 5.90 -12.43 1.55
N PHE A 62 5.37 -13.60 1.88
CA PHE A 62 5.01 -13.99 3.24
C PHE A 62 5.93 -15.08 3.76
N ARG A 63 6.34 -14.95 5.02
CA ARG A 63 7.08 -15.99 5.73
C ARG A 63 6.20 -17.19 6.00
N ASN A 64 4.99 -16.96 6.51
CA ASN A 64 3.97 -18.00 6.64
C ASN A 64 3.10 -18.00 5.38
N GLY A 65 3.45 -18.89 4.44
CA GLY A 65 2.77 -19.04 3.16
C GLY A 65 1.28 -19.34 3.28
N ASP A 66 0.86 -20.17 4.23
CA ASP A 66 -0.54 -20.56 4.40
C ASP A 66 -1.41 -19.37 4.83
N ALA A 67 -0.93 -18.60 5.81
CA ALA A 67 -1.59 -17.36 6.23
C ALA A 67 -1.57 -16.30 5.11
N GLY A 68 -0.47 -16.20 4.36
CA GLY A 68 -0.36 -15.35 3.18
C GLY A 68 -1.38 -15.69 2.08
N ARG A 69 -1.59 -16.97 1.79
CA ARG A 69 -2.63 -17.42 0.85
C ARG A 69 -4.03 -17.10 1.37
N ARG A 70 -4.30 -17.28 2.68
CA ARG A 70 -5.59 -16.94 3.29
C ARG A 70 -5.96 -15.46 3.15
N ILE A 71 -4.98 -14.54 3.16
CA ILE A 71 -5.21 -13.11 2.85
C ILE A 71 -5.83 -12.96 1.46
N PHE A 72 -5.24 -13.62 0.46
CA PHE A 72 -5.70 -13.54 -0.92
C PHE A 72 -7.01 -14.29 -1.16
N GLU A 73 -7.24 -15.43 -0.50
CA GLU A 73 -8.52 -16.13 -0.54
C GLU A 73 -9.65 -15.24 0.00
N ASN A 74 -9.42 -14.56 1.14
CA ASN A 74 -10.36 -13.62 1.71
C ASN A 74 -10.63 -12.44 0.76
N TRP A 75 -9.58 -11.89 0.15
CA TRP A 75 -9.74 -10.86 -0.88
C TRP A 75 -10.53 -11.37 -2.07
N ILE A 76 -10.21 -12.53 -2.64
CA ILE A 76 -10.93 -13.12 -3.77
C ILE A 76 -12.41 -13.36 -3.43
N SER A 77 -12.71 -13.74 -2.19
CA SER A 77 -14.09 -13.90 -1.71
C SER A 77 -14.88 -12.59 -1.75
N ASP A 78 -14.24 -11.45 -1.46
CA ASP A 78 -14.87 -10.12 -1.47
C ASP A 78 -14.88 -9.46 -2.87
N VAL A 79 -13.73 -9.44 -3.56
CA VAL A 79 -13.55 -8.69 -4.82
C VAL A 79 -13.53 -9.56 -6.08
N GLY A 80 -13.47 -10.88 -5.94
CA GLY A 80 -13.27 -11.81 -7.05
C GLY A 80 -11.81 -11.88 -7.53
N ARG A 81 -11.57 -12.59 -8.64
CA ARG A 81 -10.24 -12.69 -9.27
C ARG A 81 -9.83 -11.42 -10.04
N ALA A 82 -10.74 -10.45 -10.13
CA ALA A 82 -10.48 -9.13 -10.68
C ALA A 82 -11.16 -8.11 -9.78
N ASP A 83 -10.37 -7.25 -9.14
CA ASP A 83 -10.88 -6.19 -8.28
C ASP A 83 -11.35 -5.01 -9.12
N VAL A 84 -12.47 -5.20 -9.81
CA VAL A 84 -13.06 -4.26 -10.78
C VAL A 84 -13.47 -2.93 -10.16
N ASN A 85 -13.77 -2.94 -8.86
CA ASN A 85 -14.15 -1.76 -8.10
C ASN A 85 -12.96 -1.08 -7.42
N GLU A 86 -11.75 -1.63 -7.60
CA GLU A 86 -10.51 -1.13 -7.04
C GLU A 86 -10.60 -0.95 -5.52
N LYS A 87 -11.26 -1.89 -4.82
CA LYS A 87 -11.43 -1.84 -3.36
C LYS A 87 -10.12 -2.01 -2.61
N ILE A 88 -9.16 -2.77 -3.17
CA ILE A 88 -7.81 -2.91 -2.61
C ILE A 88 -6.94 -1.78 -3.17
N ARG A 89 -6.43 -0.92 -2.28
CA ARG A 89 -5.53 0.17 -2.66
C ARG A 89 -4.08 -0.26 -2.48
N ILE A 90 -3.28 -0.10 -3.53
CA ILE A 90 -1.82 -0.28 -3.51
C ILE A 90 -1.16 1.07 -3.75
N VAL A 91 -0.27 1.45 -2.84
CA VAL A 91 0.56 2.66 -2.93
C VAL A 91 2.02 2.25 -2.87
N ILE A 92 2.84 2.80 -3.76
CA ILE A 92 4.29 2.64 -3.78
C ILE A 92 4.89 4.04 -3.64
N LEU A 93 5.57 4.30 -2.53
CA LEU A 93 6.30 5.54 -2.28
C LEU A 93 7.78 5.36 -2.59
N THR A 94 8.29 6.11 -3.56
CA THR A 94 9.73 6.18 -3.88
C THR A 94 10.40 7.32 -3.13
N GLY A 95 11.74 7.34 -3.09
CA GLY A 95 12.50 8.41 -2.44
C GLY A 95 12.26 8.46 -0.93
N VAL A 96 12.07 7.30 -0.30
CA VAL A 96 11.82 7.19 1.15
C VAL A 96 13.11 7.21 1.97
N GLU A 97 14.27 6.95 1.36
CA GLU A 97 15.55 6.95 2.05
C GLU A 97 16.59 7.72 1.23
N ASN A 98 17.10 8.82 1.76
CA ASN A 98 18.08 9.67 1.09
C ASN A 98 19.42 8.96 0.90
N SER A 99 19.79 8.08 1.83
CA SER A 99 21.00 7.26 1.70
C SER A 99 20.85 6.11 0.71
N ASN A 100 19.62 5.75 0.32
CA ASN A 100 19.32 4.73 -0.67
C ASN A 100 18.15 5.13 -1.58
N PRO A 101 18.43 5.81 -2.70
CA PRO A 101 17.39 6.28 -3.63
C PRO A 101 16.52 5.18 -4.25
N ASN A 102 16.96 3.93 -4.23
CA ASN A 102 16.18 2.81 -4.77
C ASN A 102 15.19 2.25 -3.75
N ALA A 103 15.31 2.61 -2.48
CA ALA A 103 14.36 2.19 -1.46
C ALA A 103 12.96 2.72 -1.78
N TYR A 104 11.96 1.89 -1.53
CA TYR A 104 10.56 2.28 -1.68
C TYR A 104 9.71 1.61 -0.59
N THR A 105 8.57 2.22 -0.27
CA THR A 105 7.58 1.64 0.63
C THR A 105 6.35 1.23 -0.17
N LEU A 106 5.94 -0.04 -0.06
CA LEU A 106 4.63 -0.48 -0.55
C LEU A 106 3.65 -0.48 0.61
N ALA A 107 2.48 0.12 0.42
CA ALA A 107 1.37 0.05 1.37
C ALA A 107 0.13 -0.56 0.73
N VAL A 108 -0.60 -1.32 1.54
CA VAL A 108 -1.88 -1.95 1.23
C VAL A 108 -2.93 -1.42 2.20
N SER A 109 -4.08 -1.00 1.67
CA SER A 109 -5.21 -0.53 2.47
C SER A 109 -6.53 -0.69 1.72
N SER A 110 -7.64 -0.34 2.37
CA SER A 110 -8.92 -0.17 1.70
C SER A 110 -8.94 1.13 0.88
N ASN A 111 -9.49 1.09 -0.34
CA ASN A 111 -9.61 2.28 -1.18
C ASN A 111 -10.79 3.16 -0.76
N ILE A 112 -10.54 4.11 0.14
CA ILE A 112 -11.56 5.06 0.59
C ILE A 112 -12.14 5.91 -0.54
N GLY A 113 -11.39 6.16 -1.61
CA GLY A 113 -11.89 6.94 -2.75
C GLY A 113 -12.99 6.24 -3.54
N LYS A 114 -13.10 4.91 -3.41
CA LYS A 114 -14.09 4.06 -4.08
C LYS A 114 -15.19 3.57 -3.14
N ALA A 115 -15.02 3.77 -1.83
CA ALA A 115 -16.01 3.42 -0.84
C ALA A 115 -17.21 4.38 -0.88
N GLN A 116 -18.39 3.84 -0.63
CA GLN A 116 -19.62 4.61 -0.47
C GLN A 116 -19.81 4.90 1.01
N PHE A 117 -19.97 6.17 1.36
CA PHE A 117 -20.14 6.65 2.73
C PHE A 117 -21.43 7.43 2.88
N LYS A 118 -21.98 7.42 4.09
CA LYS A 118 -23.03 8.34 4.53
C LYS A 118 -22.42 9.60 5.14
N GLU A 119 -23.21 10.66 5.18
CA GLU A 119 -22.77 12.03 5.50
C GLU A 119 -22.17 12.22 6.91
N PHE A 120 -22.35 11.25 7.81
CA PHE A 120 -21.90 11.30 9.21
C PHE A 120 -20.89 10.20 9.58
N ASP A 121 -20.33 9.48 8.61
CA ASP A 121 -19.47 8.34 8.91
C ASP A 121 -18.06 8.80 9.32
N ARG A 122 -17.66 8.45 10.55
CA ARG A 122 -16.24 8.43 10.92
C ARG A 122 -15.65 7.11 10.38
N ILE A 123 -14.62 7.21 9.56
CA ILE A 123 -14.05 6.05 8.86
C ILE A 123 -12.71 5.69 9.48
N PHE A 124 -12.58 4.42 9.85
CA PHE A 124 -11.29 3.84 10.22
C PHE A 124 -10.81 2.94 9.09
N VAL A 125 -9.58 3.20 8.64
CA VAL A 125 -8.91 2.44 7.59
C VAL A 125 -7.68 1.79 8.20
N THR A 126 -7.63 0.47 8.10
CA THR A 126 -6.42 -0.27 8.43
C THR A 126 -5.51 -0.33 7.20
N SER A 127 -4.23 -0.09 7.41
CA SER A 127 -3.19 -0.29 6.40
C SER A 127 -2.08 -1.20 6.92
N LYS A 128 -1.37 -1.84 6.00
CA LYS A 128 -0.05 -2.42 6.24
C LYS A 128 0.91 -1.82 5.23
N MET A 129 2.17 -1.67 5.63
CA MET A 129 3.23 -1.21 4.74
C MET A 129 4.50 -2.04 4.93
N LYS A 130 5.31 -2.09 3.88
CA LYS A 130 6.64 -2.70 3.89
C LYS A 130 7.61 -1.81 3.10
N THR A 131 8.67 -1.37 3.77
CA THR A 131 9.80 -0.70 3.13
C THR A 131 10.74 -1.76 2.58
N MET A 132 11.04 -1.66 1.29
CA MET A 132 12.12 -2.40 0.64
C MET A 132 13.39 -1.57 0.76
N GLU A 133 14.28 -1.94 1.68
CA GLU A 133 15.47 -1.15 1.99
C GLU A 133 16.52 -1.20 0.90
N ASN A 134 16.86 -2.38 0.38
CA ASN A 134 17.87 -2.57 -0.66
C ASN A 134 17.32 -3.38 -1.85
N PRO A 135 16.26 -2.89 -2.52
CA PRO A 135 15.70 -3.60 -3.65
C PRO A 135 16.65 -3.53 -4.83
N ASP A 136 16.56 -4.54 -5.70
CA ASP A 136 17.06 -4.41 -7.06
C ASP A 136 16.27 -3.29 -7.77
N PRO A 137 16.90 -2.20 -8.25
CA PRO A 137 16.19 -1.09 -8.90
C PRO A 137 15.38 -1.55 -10.12
N ARG A 138 15.83 -2.63 -10.77
CA ARG A 138 15.14 -3.20 -11.93
C ARG A 138 13.74 -3.70 -11.58
N ASN A 139 13.46 -4.06 -10.31
CA ASN A 139 12.13 -4.56 -9.92
C ASN A 139 11.04 -3.52 -10.18
N LEU A 140 11.18 -2.32 -9.60
CA LEU A 140 10.18 -1.28 -9.72
C LEU A 140 10.15 -0.67 -11.13
N GLU A 141 11.33 -0.52 -11.77
CA GLU A 141 11.43 -0.05 -13.16
C GLU A 141 10.69 -0.99 -14.12
N ASN A 142 10.95 -2.30 -14.02
CA ASN A 142 10.31 -3.31 -14.86
C ASN A 142 8.80 -3.37 -14.61
N PHE A 143 8.37 -3.30 -13.34
CA PHE A 143 6.95 -3.23 -13.01
C PHE A 143 6.30 -2.01 -13.65
N GLY A 144 6.89 -0.81 -13.47
CA GLY A 144 6.37 0.43 -14.02
C GLY A 144 6.24 0.39 -15.55
N ARG A 145 7.27 -0.11 -16.25
CA ARG A 145 7.25 -0.27 -17.71
C ARG A 145 6.18 -1.24 -18.17
N ALA A 146 6.09 -2.42 -17.53
CA ALA A 146 5.11 -3.44 -17.91
C ALA A 146 3.67 -3.01 -17.58
N PHE A 147 3.45 -2.34 -16.45
CA PHE A 147 2.17 -1.76 -16.08
C PHE A 147 1.76 -0.64 -17.06
N ALA A 148 2.68 0.26 -17.43
CA ALA A 148 2.40 1.30 -18.42
C ALA A 148 2.02 0.71 -19.79
N ALA A 149 2.63 -0.40 -20.19
CA ALA A 149 2.30 -1.07 -21.46
C ALA A 149 0.94 -1.79 -21.41
N SER A 150 0.63 -2.47 -20.30
CA SER A 150 -0.55 -3.35 -20.18
C SER A 150 -1.78 -2.71 -19.50
N GLN A 151 -1.60 -1.54 -18.87
CA GLN A 151 -2.63 -0.81 -18.12
C GLN A 151 -3.29 -1.66 -17.01
N SER A 152 -2.62 -2.72 -16.57
CA SER A 152 -3.09 -3.63 -15.54
C SER A 152 -1.92 -4.39 -14.92
N TYR A 153 -2.11 -4.95 -13.73
CA TYR A 153 -1.17 -5.84 -13.07
C TYR A 153 -1.95 -6.86 -12.25
N ALA A 154 -1.28 -7.91 -11.78
CA ALA A 154 -1.90 -8.88 -10.88
C ALA A 154 -1.16 -8.92 -9.54
N LEU A 155 -1.89 -8.79 -8.44
CA LEU A 155 -1.37 -9.12 -7.12
C LEU A 155 -1.27 -10.64 -7.01
N VAL A 156 -0.25 -11.15 -6.32
CA VAL A 156 -0.06 -12.59 -6.10
C VAL A 156 0.58 -12.84 -4.73
N PRO A 157 0.10 -13.83 -3.94
CA PRO A 157 0.81 -14.21 -2.73
C PRO A 157 2.05 -15.01 -3.11
N VAL A 158 3.14 -14.76 -2.40
CA VAL A 158 4.41 -15.46 -2.58
C VAL A 158 4.84 -16.05 -1.26
N THR A 159 5.13 -17.36 -1.23
CA THR A 159 5.69 -18.02 -0.05
C THR A 159 7.21 -17.94 -0.10
N LEU A 160 7.81 -17.41 0.96
CA LEU A 160 9.24 -17.53 1.19
C LEU A 160 9.57 -18.93 1.70
N SER A 161 10.68 -19.47 1.21
CA SER A 161 11.22 -20.74 1.70
C SER A 161 12.42 -20.47 2.60
N ASP A 162 12.39 -21.02 3.81
CA ASP A 162 13.48 -20.87 4.79
C ASP A 162 14.72 -21.73 4.45
N ASP A 163 14.60 -22.66 3.49
CA ASP A 163 15.64 -23.61 3.10
C ASP A 163 16.41 -23.20 1.82
N GLY A 164 16.31 -21.94 1.43
CA GLY A 164 17.03 -21.40 0.27
C GLY A 164 16.40 -21.76 -1.09
N ARG A 165 15.23 -22.43 -1.11
CA ARG A 165 14.46 -22.58 -2.34
C ARG A 165 13.98 -21.22 -2.86
N PRO A 166 13.83 -21.06 -4.19
CA PRO A 166 13.23 -19.87 -4.77
C PRO A 166 11.83 -19.60 -4.18
N PRO A 167 11.41 -18.34 -4.03
CA PRO A 167 10.07 -18.01 -3.59
C PRO A 167 9.00 -18.63 -4.50
N GLU A 168 7.96 -19.19 -3.90
CA GLU A 168 6.86 -19.84 -4.62
C GLU A 168 5.74 -18.84 -4.89
N PHE A 169 5.43 -18.59 -6.17
CA PHE A 169 4.35 -17.70 -6.58
C PHE A 169 3.04 -18.50 -6.78
N HIS A 170 2.01 -18.17 -6.00
CA HIS A 170 0.70 -18.82 -6.08
C HIS A 170 -0.19 -18.12 -7.12
N PHE A 171 0.14 -18.29 -8.41
CA PHE A 171 -0.53 -17.58 -9.50
C PHE A 171 -2.03 -17.88 -9.62
N ASP A 172 -2.49 -19.01 -9.11
CA ASP A 172 -3.90 -19.37 -8.99
C ASP A 172 -4.64 -18.46 -8.00
N LEU A 173 -3.96 -17.84 -7.04
CA LEU A 173 -4.56 -16.84 -6.14
C LEU A 173 -4.35 -15.40 -6.63
N SER A 174 -4.06 -15.21 -7.91
CA SER A 174 -3.84 -13.86 -8.43
C SER A 174 -5.13 -13.03 -8.54
N ILE A 175 -5.00 -11.72 -8.27
CA ILE A 175 -6.09 -10.74 -8.35
C ILE A 175 -5.68 -9.66 -9.35
N LEU A 176 -6.43 -9.54 -10.45
CA LEU A 176 -6.21 -8.51 -11.46
C LEU A 176 -6.60 -7.12 -10.94
N LYS A 177 -5.73 -6.14 -11.19
CA LYS A 177 -5.85 -4.75 -10.78
C LYS A 177 -5.58 -3.81 -11.95
N ARG A 178 -6.17 -2.61 -11.93
CA ARG A 178 -5.89 -1.55 -12.91
C ARG A 178 -5.34 -0.28 -12.29
N GLU A 179 -5.53 -0.06 -10.99
CA GLU A 179 -4.97 1.11 -10.29
C GLU A 179 -3.82 0.72 -9.36
N VAL A 180 -2.72 1.46 -9.47
CA VAL A 180 -1.61 1.50 -8.51
C VAL A 180 -1.15 2.95 -8.40
N VAL A 181 -0.90 3.42 -7.19
CA VAL A 181 -0.37 4.77 -6.96
C VAL A 181 1.13 4.66 -6.79
N ILE A 182 1.89 5.35 -7.64
CA ILE A 182 3.34 5.45 -7.53
C ILE A 182 3.70 6.93 -7.44
N ARG A 183 4.25 7.36 -6.29
CA ARG A 183 4.55 8.76 -6.01
C ARG A 183 5.81 8.89 -5.18
N GLU A 184 6.46 10.05 -5.25
CA GLU A 184 7.59 10.35 -4.37
C GLU A 184 7.09 10.73 -2.97
N ALA A 185 7.79 10.23 -1.95
CA ALA A 185 7.41 10.39 -0.55
C ALA A 185 7.30 11.86 -0.14
N TRP A 186 8.18 12.74 -0.64
CA TRP A 186 8.17 14.17 -0.28
C TRP A 186 6.86 14.89 -0.60
N THR A 187 6.06 14.35 -1.54
CA THR A 187 4.77 14.93 -1.95
C THR A 187 3.62 14.60 -1.01
N ILE A 188 3.81 13.73 -0.01
CA ILE A 188 2.75 13.23 0.86
C ILE A 188 2.65 14.10 2.12
N GLY A 189 1.51 14.76 2.34
CA GLY A 189 1.27 15.62 3.50
C GLY A 189 0.35 15.00 4.55
N LEU A 190 0.11 15.75 5.65
CA LEU A 190 -0.71 15.29 6.78
C LEU A 190 -2.14 14.89 6.39
N ASN A 191 -2.74 15.64 5.47
CA ASN A 191 -4.11 15.42 4.98
C ASN A 191 -4.17 14.58 3.70
N ASP A 192 -3.04 14.07 3.21
CA ASP A 192 -3.00 13.18 2.05
C ASP A 192 -3.55 11.80 2.46
N PRO A 193 -4.46 11.18 1.69
CA PRO A 193 -4.99 9.85 2.01
C PRO A 193 -3.92 8.76 2.08
N ASP A 194 -2.75 8.98 1.48
CA ASP A 194 -1.62 8.05 1.47
C ASP A 194 -0.61 8.33 2.61
N CYS A 195 -0.92 9.23 3.55
CA CYS A 195 -0.06 9.51 4.72
C CYS A 195 0.22 8.26 5.57
N MET A 196 -0.69 7.27 5.55
CA MET A 196 -0.54 5.99 6.23
C MET A 196 0.54 5.08 5.61
N ALA A 197 1.05 5.42 4.43
CA ALA A 197 2.18 4.73 3.77
C ALA A 197 3.55 5.33 4.14
N VAL A 198 3.58 6.41 4.92
CA VAL A 198 4.81 7.10 5.36
C VAL A 198 5.21 6.58 6.73
N SER A 199 6.29 5.80 6.81
CA SER A 199 6.83 5.38 8.11
C SER A 199 7.45 6.58 8.86
N PRO A 200 7.23 6.72 10.17
CA PRO A 200 7.88 7.75 10.99
C PRO A 200 9.41 7.66 10.99
N SER A 201 9.97 6.52 10.61
CA SER A 201 11.41 6.25 10.60
C SER A 201 12.10 6.58 9.28
N ILE A 202 11.37 6.97 8.23
CA ILE A 202 11.99 7.23 6.93
C ILE A 202 12.81 8.53 6.91
N ASN A 203 13.71 8.64 5.95
CA ASN A 203 14.51 9.83 5.70
C ASN A 203 14.33 10.23 4.23
N PRO A 204 13.24 10.96 3.90
CA PRO A 204 12.81 11.11 2.51
C PRO A 204 13.77 11.98 1.70
N ILE A 205 13.90 11.69 0.41
CA ILE A 205 14.56 12.56 -0.56
C ILE A 205 13.64 13.75 -0.82
N ILE A 206 14.12 14.96 -0.51
CA ILE A 206 13.45 16.21 -0.82
C ILE A 206 14.26 16.91 -1.93
N PRO A 207 13.71 17.11 -3.13
CA PRO A 207 14.42 17.78 -4.22
C PRO A 207 14.72 19.26 -3.88
N GLU A 208 15.75 19.81 -4.51
CA GLU A 208 16.09 21.24 -4.41
C GLU A 208 14.89 22.11 -4.87
N GLY A 209 14.62 23.20 -4.15
CA GLY A 209 13.46 24.07 -4.39
C GLY A 209 12.14 23.58 -3.77
N HIS A 210 12.17 22.47 -3.03
CA HIS A 210 11.03 21.92 -2.30
C HIS A 210 11.27 21.90 -0.78
N GLU A 211 11.91 22.93 -0.23
CA GLU A 211 12.28 23.00 1.19
C GLU A 211 11.07 22.98 2.14
N ASN A 212 9.89 23.37 1.64
CA ASN A 212 8.61 23.31 2.36
C ASN A 212 7.77 22.09 1.94
N ALA A 213 8.43 20.95 1.66
CA ALA A 213 7.78 19.72 1.23
C ALA A 213 6.68 19.28 2.23
N PRO A 214 5.48 18.88 1.76
CA PRO A 214 4.38 18.47 2.63
C PRO A 214 4.72 17.36 3.64
N ILE A 215 5.67 16.48 3.31
CA ILE A 215 6.10 15.39 4.17
C ILE A 215 6.68 15.86 5.52
N LEU A 216 7.25 17.07 5.55
CA LEU A 216 7.87 17.61 6.76
C LEU A 216 6.84 17.82 7.88
N GLU A 217 5.68 18.39 7.54
CA GLU A 217 4.56 18.58 8.47
C GLU A 217 4.05 17.23 9.00
N LEU A 218 3.89 16.24 8.11
CA LEU A 218 3.45 14.90 8.47
C LEU A 218 4.44 14.23 9.43
N MET A 219 5.73 14.26 9.14
CA MET A 219 6.76 13.66 9.99
C MET A 219 6.86 14.36 11.36
N GLU A 220 6.71 15.68 11.41
CA GLU A 220 6.69 16.41 12.68
C GLU A 220 5.47 16.04 13.54
N TRP A 221 4.30 15.90 12.91
CA TRP A 221 3.08 15.43 13.57
C TRP A 221 3.23 14.00 14.11
N GLN A 222 3.81 13.08 13.33
CA GLN A 222 4.07 11.70 13.76
C GLN A 222 5.01 11.65 14.99
N LYS A 223 6.07 12.47 15.00
CA LYS A 223 7.01 12.56 16.13
C LYS A 223 6.35 13.06 17.42
N LYS A 224 5.34 13.93 17.33
CA LYS A 224 4.60 14.45 18.50
C LYS A 224 3.66 13.40 19.11
N ARG A 225 3.13 12.48 18.30
CA ARG A 225 2.20 11.41 18.73
C ARG A 225 2.86 10.09 19.11
N GLY A 226 4.08 9.84 18.64
CA GLY A 226 4.87 8.66 19.03
C GLY A 226 5.66 8.84 20.34
N ARG A 227 5.45 9.96 21.05
CA ARG A 227 5.98 10.24 22.39
C ARG A 227 4.95 9.92 23.45
#